data_AF-A0A358IE58-F1
#
_entry.id   AF-A0A358IE58-F1
#
_cell.length_a   1.000
_cell.length_b   1.000
_cell.length_c   1.000
_cell.angle_alpha   90.00
_cell.angle_beta   90.00
_cell.angle_gamma   90.00
#
_symmetry.space_group_name_H-M   'P 1'
#
loop_
_entity.id
_entity.type
_entity.pdbx_description
1 polymer ?
#
loop_
_entity_poly.entity_id
_entity_poly.type
_entity_poly.pdbx_seq_one_letter_code
_entity_poly.pdbx_strand_id
1 'polypeptide(L)'
;MDHLVFAAPDLDEGVRHIETHLGIATSPGGRHAGYGTKNRLVGLGPKSYMEVVGVDLDQPEPNRERWFGLDTLNAPRLVTWCVAVSDLNDLIVRAKLVGLDLGESKKGSRRREGGALLEWQMTDPWAERAGGIIPFFIDWGDTDHP
;
A
#
# COMPACT_ATOMS: atom_id res chain seq x y z
N MET A 1 -12.32 5.12 -3.06
CA MET A 1 -10.90 4.81 -3.31
C MET A 1 -10.16 5.15 -2.03
N ASP A 2 -9.28 4.26 -1.57
CA ASP A 2 -8.46 4.51 -0.38
C ASP A 2 -7.15 5.17 -0.78
N HIS A 3 -6.32 4.48 -1.55
CA HIS A 3 -5.06 5.07 -1.98
C HIS A 3 -4.57 4.53 -3.32
N LEU A 4 -3.66 5.31 -3.92
CA LEU A 4 -2.83 4.91 -5.04
C LEU A 4 -1.46 4.47 -4.51
N VAL A 5 -0.84 3.45 -5.12
CA VAL A 5 0.52 3.03 -4.76
C VAL A 5 1.48 3.35 -5.89
N PHE A 6 2.39 4.28 -5.62
CA PHE A 6 3.49 4.65 -6.50
C PHE A 6 4.78 4.05 -5.95
N ALA A 7 5.30 3.03 -6.63
CA ALA A 7 6.52 2.36 -6.19
C ALA A 7 7.74 2.94 -6.91
N ALA A 8 8.86 3.01 -6.21
CA ALA A 8 10.15 3.38 -6.76
C ALA A 8 11.25 2.48 -6.17
N PRO A 9 12.25 2.06 -6.97
CA PRO A 9 13.36 1.24 -6.46
C PRO A 9 14.11 1.94 -5.32
N ASP A 10 14.27 3.25 -5.44
CA ASP A 10 14.74 4.16 -4.40
C ASP A 10 13.60 5.08 -3.94
N LEU A 11 13.32 5.12 -2.63
CA LEU A 11 12.22 5.94 -2.10
C LEU A 11 12.45 7.43 -2.36
N ASP A 12 13.69 7.91 -2.22
CA ASP A 12 13.99 9.34 -2.35
C ASP A 12 13.84 9.79 -3.81
N GLU A 13 14.16 8.93 -4.78
CA GLU A 13 13.84 9.13 -6.19
C GLU A 13 12.34 9.20 -6.42
N GLY A 14 11.57 8.28 -5.86
CA GLY A 14 10.10 8.30 -5.93
C GLY A 14 9.51 9.60 -5.36
N VAL A 15 10.01 10.04 -4.21
CA VAL A 15 9.62 11.32 -3.58
C VAL A 15 9.93 12.49 -4.50
N ARG A 16 11.17 12.60 -4.99
CA ARG A 16 11.56 13.68 -5.93
C ARG A 16 10.69 13.67 -7.18
N HIS A 17 10.38 12.49 -7.72
CA HIS A 17 9.52 12.34 -8.90
C HIS A 17 8.13 12.94 -8.64
N ILE A 18 7.48 12.54 -7.55
CA ILE A 18 6.14 13.03 -7.18
C ILE A 18 6.18 14.53 -6.90
N GLU A 19 7.10 15.00 -6.06
CA GLU A 19 7.16 16.42 -5.66
C GLU A 19 7.43 17.34 -6.87
N THR A 20 8.28 16.91 -7.81
CA THR A 20 8.60 17.69 -9.02
C THR A 20 7.42 17.76 -9.99
N HIS A 21 6.74 16.65 -10.24
CA HIS A 21 5.69 16.58 -11.27
C HIS A 21 4.32 17.03 -10.77
N LEU A 22 4.03 16.84 -9.48
CA LEU A 22 2.75 17.21 -8.88
C LEU A 22 2.82 18.57 -8.15
N GLY A 23 4.01 19.06 -7.81
CA GLY A 23 4.19 20.31 -7.06
C GLY A 23 3.69 20.25 -5.62
N ILE A 24 3.54 19.04 -5.06
CA ILE A 24 3.02 18.80 -3.71
C ILE A 24 4.08 18.08 -2.89
N ALA A 25 4.38 18.59 -1.69
CA ALA A 25 5.32 17.97 -0.78
C ALA A 25 4.76 16.66 -0.19
N THR A 26 5.61 15.65 -0.10
CA THR A 26 5.28 14.40 0.59
C THR A 26 5.48 14.54 2.10
N SER A 27 4.62 13.88 2.87
CA SER A 27 4.72 13.79 4.33
C SER A 27 5.33 12.44 4.75
N PRO A 28 6.01 12.36 5.92
CA PRO A 28 6.47 11.08 6.45
C PRO A 28 5.32 10.08 6.56
N GLY A 29 5.56 8.84 6.12
CA GLY A 29 4.63 7.74 6.30
C GLY A 29 5.10 6.85 7.47
N GLY A 30 5.75 5.74 7.15
CA GLY A 30 6.35 4.83 8.11
C GLY A 30 7.00 3.63 7.45
N ARG A 31 7.17 2.56 8.24
CA ARG A 31 7.88 1.33 7.85
C ARG A 31 6.94 0.13 7.88
N HIS A 32 6.95 -0.69 6.83
CA HIS A 32 6.25 -1.97 6.81
C HIS A 32 7.16 -3.05 7.40
N ALA A 33 7.11 -3.19 8.73
CA ALA A 33 7.99 -4.08 9.47
C ALA A 33 7.88 -5.53 8.99
N GLY A 34 9.02 -6.15 8.68
CA GLY A 34 9.08 -7.54 8.19
C GLY A 34 8.73 -7.72 6.70
N TYR A 35 8.50 -6.60 5.99
CA TYR A 35 8.33 -6.56 4.54
C TYR A 35 9.45 -5.78 3.84
N GLY A 36 10.39 -5.16 4.58
CA GLY A 36 11.57 -4.52 3.99
C GLY A 36 11.27 -3.29 3.16
N THR A 37 10.14 -2.61 3.42
CA THR A 37 9.71 -1.40 2.69
C THR A 37 9.32 -0.29 3.65
N LYS A 38 9.42 0.94 3.17
CA LYS A 38 9.02 2.18 3.85
C LYS A 38 8.35 3.12 2.86
N ASN A 39 7.62 4.10 3.37
CA ASN A 39 6.83 4.98 2.51
C ASN A 39 6.79 6.45 2.95
N ARG A 40 6.32 7.26 2.01
CA ARG A 40 5.95 8.67 2.15
C ARG A 40 4.55 8.85 1.59
N LEU A 41 3.81 9.84 2.09
CA LEU A 41 2.38 10.01 1.79
C LEU A 41 2.11 11.36 1.12
N VAL A 42 1.15 11.39 0.20
CA VAL A 42 0.57 12.62 -0.36
C VAL A 42 -0.95 12.57 -0.17
N GLY A 43 -1.53 13.56 0.48
CA GLY A 43 -2.99 13.66 0.58
C GLY A 43 -3.62 13.96 -0.79
N LEU A 44 -4.61 13.17 -1.19
CA LEU A 44 -5.40 13.37 -2.41
C LEU A 44 -6.84 13.82 -2.11
N GLY A 45 -7.23 13.82 -0.82
CA GLY A 45 -8.54 14.24 -0.34
C GLY A 45 -8.75 13.84 1.12
N PRO A 46 -9.95 14.07 1.66
CA PRO A 46 -10.23 13.82 3.09
C PRO A 46 -10.11 12.37 3.55
N LYS A 47 -10.21 11.41 2.63
CA LYS A 47 -10.13 9.96 2.88
C LYS A 47 -9.38 9.24 1.77
N SER A 48 -8.43 9.94 1.13
CA SER A 48 -7.65 9.35 0.06
C SER A 48 -6.24 9.92 0.01
N TYR A 49 -5.26 9.06 -0.27
CA TYR A 49 -3.86 9.44 -0.37
C TYR A 49 -3.13 8.69 -1.49
N MET A 50 -1.92 9.15 -1.82
CA MET A 50 -0.95 8.38 -2.60
C MET A 50 0.14 7.91 -1.66
N GLU A 51 0.45 6.63 -1.73
CA GLU A 51 1.54 5.98 -1.05
C GLU A 51 2.74 5.90 -1.99
N VAL A 52 3.80 6.63 -1.67
CA VAL A 52 5.09 6.51 -2.36
C VAL A 52 5.92 5.48 -1.59
N VAL A 53 6.17 4.32 -2.18
CA VAL A 53 6.82 3.19 -1.51
C VAL A 53 8.17 2.88 -2.14
N GLY A 54 9.15 2.58 -1.31
CA GLY A 54 10.46 2.09 -1.74
C GLY A 54 11.07 1.12 -0.74
N VAL A 55 12.23 0.59 -1.09
CA VAL A 55 12.98 -0.34 -0.23
C VAL A 55 13.42 0.37 1.05
N ASP A 56 13.30 -0.34 2.18
CA ASP A 56 13.83 0.10 3.46
C ASP A 56 15.16 -0.62 3.77
N LEU A 57 16.28 0.07 3.51
CA LEU A 57 17.62 -0.48 3.72
C LEU A 57 18.00 -0.62 5.21
N ASP A 58 17.25 -0.02 6.14
CA ASP A 58 17.52 -0.18 7.58
C ASP A 58 16.78 -1.39 8.18
N GLN A 59 16.00 -2.12 7.37
CA GLN A 59 15.38 -3.39 7.79
C GLN A 59 16.19 -4.58 7.29
N PRO A 60 16.19 -5.71 8.02
CA PRO A 60 16.72 -6.97 7.49
C PRO A 60 16.07 -7.30 6.15
N GLU A 61 16.85 -7.93 5.26
CA GLU A 61 16.31 -8.44 4.02
C GLU A 61 15.20 -9.45 4.31
N PRO A 62 13.99 -9.25 3.75
CA PRO A 62 12.88 -10.16 4.01
C PRO A 62 13.17 -11.53 3.38
N ASN A 63 12.69 -12.60 4.02
CA ASN A 63 12.76 -13.97 3.51
C ASN A 63 11.73 -14.26 2.40
N ARG A 64 11.28 -13.22 1.70
CA ARG A 64 10.23 -13.20 0.68
C ARG A 64 10.40 -11.95 -0.17
N GLU A 65 9.75 -11.94 -1.32
CA GLU A 65 9.72 -10.74 -2.16
C GLU A 65 9.07 -9.56 -1.42
N ARG A 66 9.67 -8.39 -1.57
CA ARG A 66 9.14 -7.13 -1.07
C ARG A 66 7.83 -6.81 -1.78
N TRP A 67 6.93 -6.17 -1.06
CA TRP A 67 5.67 -5.73 -1.61
C TRP A 67 5.85 -4.83 -2.84
N PHE A 68 4.79 -4.80 -3.66
CA PHE A 68 4.65 -3.92 -4.81
C PHE A 68 5.66 -4.18 -5.94
N GLY A 69 6.27 -5.37 -5.96
CA GLY A 69 7.21 -5.79 -7.00
C GLY A 69 8.52 -5.02 -6.98
N LEU A 70 8.89 -4.42 -5.84
CA LEU A 70 10.07 -3.57 -5.72
C LEU A 70 11.38 -4.26 -6.12
N ASP A 71 11.49 -5.58 -5.91
CA ASP A 71 12.71 -6.33 -6.22
C ASP A 71 12.96 -6.49 -7.73
N THR A 72 11.95 -6.24 -8.58
CA THR A 72 12.06 -6.32 -10.05
C THR A 72 11.77 -4.99 -10.74
N LEU A 73 11.51 -3.94 -9.96
CA LEU A 73 11.15 -2.63 -10.46
C LEU A 73 12.40 -1.88 -10.94
N ASN A 74 12.37 -1.36 -12.16
CA ASN A 74 13.53 -0.65 -12.75
C ASN A 74 13.35 0.87 -12.79
N ALA A 75 12.14 1.38 -12.56
CA ALA A 75 11.83 2.80 -12.59
C ALA A 75 10.58 3.12 -11.76
N PRO A 76 10.46 4.36 -11.24
CA PRO A 76 9.26 4.79 -10.52
C PRO A 76 7.99 4.69 -11.37
N ARG A 77 6.91 4.13 -10.83
CA ARG A 77 5.60 4.05 -11.51
C ARG A 77 4.45 3.81 -10.55
N LEU A 78 3.24 4.12 -11.02
CA LEU A 78 2.02 3.61 -10.39
C LEU A 78 1.93 2.10 -10.62
N VAL A 79 1.82 1.34 -9.54
CA VAL A 79 1.84 -0.14 -9.56
C VAL A 79 0.50 -0.77 -9.23
N THR A 80 -0.30 -0.14 -8.37
CA THR A 80 -1.63 -0.63 -7.99
C THR A 80 -2.44 0.47 -7.29
N TRP A 81 -3.65 0.14 -6.86
CA TRP A 81 -4.55 1.00 -6.12
C TRP A 81 -5.39 0.19 -5.14
N CYS A 82 -5.91 0.87 -4.12
CA CYS A 82 -6.60 0.27 -2.99
C CYS A 82 -8.02 0.83 -2.82
N VAL A 83 -8.93 -0.02 -2.37
CA VAL A 83 -10.29 0.37 -1.96
C VAL A 83 -10.56 -0.03 -0.52
N ALA A 84 -10.93 0.95 0.29
CA ALA A 84 -11.38 0.72 1.66
C ALA A 84 -12.79 0.15 1.68
N VAL A 85 -13.00 -0.84 2.54
CA VAL A 85 -14.29 -1.47 2.83
C VAL A 85 -14.52 -1.56 4.33
N SER A 86 -15.77 -1.73 4.73
CA SER A 86 -16.18 -1.83 6.14
C SER A 86 -16.20 -3.27 6.67
N ASP A 87 -16.18 -4.26 5.78
CA ASP A 87 -16.09 -5.68 6.13
C ASP A 87 -15.37 -6.42 5.00
N LEU A 88 -14.07 -6.66 5.18
CA LEU A 88 -13.26 -7.36 4.19
C LEU A 88 -13.68 -8.82 4.02
N ASN A 89 -14.11 -9.49 5.10
CA ASN A 89 -14.44 -10.90 5.06
C ASN A 89 -15.74 -11.14 4.29
N ASP A 90 -16.77 -10.32 4.53
CA ASP A 90 -17.99 -10.35 3.73
C ASP A 90 -17.72 -10.10 2.24
N LEU A 91 -16.87 -9.12 1.92
CA LEU A 91 -16.49 -8.85 0.53
C LEU A 91 -15.85 -10.08 -0.13
N ILE A 92 -14.87 -10.72 0.54
CA ILE A 92 -14.19 -11.91 0.03
C ILE A 92 -15.20 -13.04 -0.23
N VAL A 93 -16.13 -13.27 0.70
CA VAL A 93 -17.18 -14.29 0.56
C VAL A 93 -18.09 -13.97 -0.64
N ARG A 94 -18.60 -12.74 -0.73
CA ARG A 94 -19.50 -12.33 -1.83
C ARG A 94 -18.82 -12.36 -3.20
N ALA A 95 -17.56 -11.94 -3.28
CA ALA A 95 -16.78 -12.01 -4.52
C ALA A 95 -16.61 -13.46 -4.98
N LYS A 96 -16.30 -14.38 -4.05
CA LYS A 96 -16.16 -15.79 -4.36
C LYS A 96 -17.45 -16.41 -4.89
N LEU A 97 -18.62 -16.00 -4.39
CA LEU A 97 -19.93 -16.46 -4.88
C LEU A 97 -20.21 -16.10 -6.35
N VAL A 98 -19.58 -15.04 -6.86
CA VAL A 98 -19.69 -14.63 -8.27
C VAL A 98 -18.47 -15.05 -9.11
N GLY A 99 -17.63 -15.95 -8.58
CA GLY A 99 -16.47 -16.50 -9.28
C GLY A 99 -15.23 -15.59 -9.29
N LEU A 100 -15.20 -14.55 -8.44
CA LEU A 100 -14.04 -13.66 -8.30
C LEU A 100 -13.23 -14.04 -7.05
N ASP A 101 -12.00 -14.49 -7.26
CA ASP A 101 -11.08 -14.76 -6.16
C ASP A 101 -10.30 -13.51 -5.74
N LEU A 102 -10.68 -12.94 -4.60
CA LEU A 102 -9.96 -11.82 -3.98
C LEU A 102 -8.80 -12.30 -3.08
N GLY A 103 -8.59 -13.60 -2.93
CA GLY A 103 -7.62 -14.17 -2.00
C GLY A 103 -8.04 -14.02 -0.54
N GLU A 104 -7.11 -14.36 0.35
CA GLU A 104 -7.34 -14.32 1.79
C GLU A 104 -7.05 -12.95 2.41
N SER A 105 -7.69 -12.67 3.54
CA SER A 105 -7.38 -11.50 4.39
C SER A 105 -6.04 -11.71 5.10
N LYS A 106 -5.17 -10.70 5.03
CA LYS A 106 -3.89 -10.62 5.71
C LYS A 106 -3.87 -9.40 6.62
N LYS A 107 -3.30 -9.54 7.82
CA LYS A 107 -3.12 -8.40 8.73
C LYS A 107 -1.92 -7.56 8.30
N GLY A 108 -2.10 -6.25 8.31
CA GLY A 108 -1.04 -5.26 8.14
C GLY A 108 -0.97 -4.35 9.35
N SER A 109 0.23 -3.84 9.63
CA SER A 109 0.40 -2.80 10.64
C SER A 109 1.60 -1.91 10.32
N ARG A 110 1.54 -0.67 10.81
CA ARG A 110 2.61 0.31 10.70
C ARG A 110 2.57 1.26 11.88
N ARG A 111 3.74 1.69 12.35
CA ARG A 111 3.84 2.76 13.35
C ARG A 111 3.97 4.12 12.66
N ARG A 112 3.16 5.09 13.08
CA ARG A 112 3.31 6.50 12.70
C ARG A 112 4.51 7.12 13.43
N GLU A 113 4.99 8.26 12.95
CA GLU A 113 5.83 9.15 13.76
C GLU A 113 5.07 9.51 15.05
N GLY A 114 5.73 9.36 16.21
CA GLY A 114 5.10 9.44 17.53
C GLY A 114 4.65 8.10 18.14
N GLY A 115 4.76 6.99 17.40
CA GLY A 115 4.67 5.64 17.96
C GLY A 115 3.28 4.99 17.95
N ALA A 116 2.23 5.73 17.56
CA ALA A 116 0.88 5.20 17.38
C ALA A 116 0.88 4.06 16.36
N LEU A 117 0.27 2.93 16.74
CA LEU A 117 0.15 1.75 15.88
C LEU A 117 -1.12 1.88 15.05
N LEU A 118 -0.96 1.74 13.73
CA LEU A 118 -2.07 1.52 12.81
C LEU A 118 -2.14 0.03 12.49
N GLU A 119 -3.34 -0.52 12.51
CA GLU A 119 -3.62 -1.91 12.18
C GLU A 119 -4.76 -1.99 11.18
N TRP A 120 -4.67 -2.91 10.25
CA TRP A 120 -5.68 -3.13 9.23
C TRP A 120 -5.67 -4.58 8.76
N GLN A 121 -6.70 -4.94 8.01
CA GLN A 121 -6.75 -6.17 7.22
C GLN A 121 -6.74 -5.80 5.74
N MET A 122 -6.15 -6.64 4.90
CA MET A 122 -6.15 -6.43 3.46
C MET A 122 -6.07 -7.73 2.67
N THR A 123 -6.60 -7.73 1.45
CA THR A 123 -6.28 -8.77 0.47
C THR A 123 -4.86 -8.55 -0.04
N ASP A 124 -4.23 -9.61 -0.59
CA ASP A 124 -2.86 -9.52 -1.11
C ASP A 124 -2.69 -8.37 -2.13
N PRO A 125 -1.83 -7.37 -1.85
CA PRO A 125 -1.57 -6.25 -2.76
C PRO A 125 -0.81 -6.67 -4.02
N TRP A 126 -0.25 -7.88 -4.06
CA TRP A 126 0.54 -8.38 -5.18
C TRP A 126 -0.23 -9.29 -6.14
N ALA A 127 -1.40 -9.77 -5.72
CA ALA A 127 -2.24 -10.57 -6.60
C ALA A 127 -2.80 -9.67 -7.73
N GLU A 128 -2.16 -9.75 -8.90
CA GLU A 128 -2.66 -9.10 -10.11
C GLU A 128 -3.99 -9.74 -10.49
N ARG A 129 -5.03 -8.93 -10.55
CA ARG A 129 -6.39 -9.37 -10.88
C ARG A 129 -6.91 -8.53 -12.03
N ALA A 130 -7.36 -9.19 -13.09
CA ALA A 130 -7.90 -8.56 -14.29
C ALA A 130 -7.01 -7.43 -14.86
N GLY A 131 -5.69 -7.68 -14.99
CA GLY A 131 -4.76 -6.69 -15.53
C GLY A 131 -4.59 -5.41 -14.68
N GLY A 132 -4.84 -5.50 -13.37
CA GLY A 132 -4.77 -4.37 -12.43
C GLY A 132 -6.06 -3.55 -12.33
N ILE A 133 -7.13 -3.94 -13.03
CA ILE A 133 -8.45 -3.32 -12.92
C ILE A 133 -9.07 -3.59 -11.55
N ILE A 134 -8.85 -4.78 -10.98
CA ILE A 134 -9.39 -5.11 -9.67
C ILE A 134 -8.36 -4.72 -8.60
N PRO A 135 -8.70 -3.80 -7.68
CA PRO A 135 -7.77 -3.35 -6.66
C PRO A 135 -7.56 -4.42 -5.60
N PHE A 136 -6.58 -4.20 -4.72
CA PHE A 136 -6.62 -4.83 -3.42
C PHE A 136 -7.52 -4.03 -2.47
N PHE A 137 -8.07 -4.72 -1.48
CA PHE A 137 -9.02 -4.14 -0.54
C PHE A 137 -8.39 -4.05 0.84
N ILE A 138 -8.74 -2.98 1.56
CA ILE A 138 -8.30 -2.74 2.93
C ILE A 138 -9.52 -2.51 3.82
N ASP A 139 -9.42 -2.98 5.06
CA ASP A 139 -10.37 -2.70 6.12
C ASP A 139 -9.58 -2.22 7.33
N TRP A 140 -9.79 -0.94 7.66
CA TRP A 140 -9.11 -0.26 8.75
C TRP A 140 -9.68 -0.64 10.13
N GLY A 141 -10.83 -1.31 10.19
CA GLY A 141 -11.53 -1.58 11.45
C GLY A 141 -11.76 -0.31 12.26
N ASP A 142 -11.31 -0.32 13.52
CA ASP A 142 -11.41 0.82 14.44
C ASP A 142 -10.22 1.80 14.35
N THR A 143 -9.26 1.55 13.44
CA THR A 143 -8.09 2.40 13.26
C THR A 143 -8.45 3.64 12.45
N ASP A 144 -8.01 4.82 12.92
CA ASP A 144 -8.18 6.06 12.18
C ASP A 144 -7.48 6.02 10.82
N HIS A 145 -8.22 6.45 9.79
CA HIS A 145 -7.70 6.60 8.44
C HIS A 145 -6.48 7.54 8.41
N PRO A 146 -5.42 7.23 7.62
CA PRO A 146 -4.22 8.04 7.52
C PRO A 146 -4.41 9.48 7.03
#